data_AF-A0A519XTN9-F1
#
_entry.id   AF-A0A519XTN9-F1
#
_cell.length_a   1.000
_cell.length_b   1.000
_cell.length_c   1.000
_cell.angle_alpha   90.00
_cell.angle_beta   90.00
_cell.angle_gamma   90.00
#
_symmetry.space_group_name_H-M   'P 1'
#
loop_
_entity.id
_entity.type
_entity.pdbx_description
1 polymer ?
#
loop_
_entity_poly.entity_id
_entity_poly.type
_entity_poly.pdbx_seq_one_letter_code
_entity_poly.pdbx_strand_id
1 'polypeptide(L)'
;MTTLHNMPEDIKNFLREHGPAPTGPLAAEHQVGVQLAISRVADLVMSTFEELSRQPSGRDSLWNAARAAHATPQLDVDADLVKTALDDRYHGKLNGVAKAAGIQTASVNQLVERVSGAALSIMGGLVAQNHWTAQELSQWLRPQPGVASAMGAPLAAAEFAEAPVAARAAAGAPSWITRNANMLLLGVGFIAVAELGYILGTRNTDAEVATATTTAEPGAPSGRPYTAVPVASLTSAADAAKGKTAVPVVLKLKNGVRQIIGSNSTESKLYQFLIDPTKEVDMLDPSKGWIGFDRIYF
;
A
#
# COMPACT_ATOMS: atom_id res chain seq x y z
N MET A 1 -11.74 18.66 17.13
CA MET A 1 -10.66 18.87 16.15
C MET A 1 -10.05 17.52 15.84
N THR A 2 -10.11 17.07 14.58
CA THR A 2 -9.50 15.81 14.16
C THR A 2 -7.99 15.90 14.32
N THR A 3 -7.42 15.01 15.12
CA THR A 3 -5.96 14.86 15.22
C THR A 3 -5.50 13.89 14.12
N LEU A 4 -4.26 14.04 13.67
CA LEU A 4 -3.65 13.14 12.68
C LEU A 4 -3.78 11.66 13.10
N HIS A 5 -3.68 11.40 14.41
CA HIS A 5 -3.84 10.07 15.00
C HIS A 5 -5.23 9.45 14.79
N ASN A 6 -6.28 10.26 14.73
CA ASN A 6 -7.65 9.79 14.54
C ASN A 6 -8.03 9.67 13.05
N MET A 7 -7.18 10.15 12.15
CA MET A 7 -7.49 10.21 10.73
C MET A 7 -7.77 8.85 10.07
N PRO A 8 -7.09 7.74 10.40
CA PRO A 8 -7.44 6.43 9.88
C PRO A 8 -8.88 6.00 10.24
N GLU A 9 -9.36 6.35 11.44
CA GLU A 9 -10.73 6.07 11.85
C GLU A 9 -11.75 6.99 11.16
N ASP A 10 -11.41 8.27 11.00
CA ASP A 10 -12.24 9.21 10.26
C ASP A 10 -12.40 8.78 8.79
N ILE A 11 -11.34 8.27 8.16
CA ILE A 11 -11.40 7.69 6.80
C ILE A 11 -12.32 6.47 6.76
N LYS A 12 -12.24 5.56 7.74
CA LYS A 12 -13.15 4.41 7.83
C LYS A 12 -14.61 4.84 7.97
N ASN A 13 -14.87 5.83 8.81
CA ASN A 13 -16.22 6.37 9.00
C ASN A 13 -16.73 7.04 7.73
N PHE A 14 -15.90 7.85 7.07
CA PHE A 14 -16.22 8.47 5.79
C PHE A 14 -16.55 7.43 4.71
N LEU A 15 -15.74 6.38 4.59
CA LEU A 15 -16.00 5.29 3.64
C LEU A 15 -17.27 4.50 3.97
N ARG A 16 -17.66 4.43 5.25
CA ARG A 16 -18.93 3.80 5.65
C ARG A 16 -20.14 4.67 5.30
N GLU A 17 -20.01 5.99 5.46
CA GLU A 17 -21.09 6.96 5.24
C GLU A 17 -21.27 7.34 3.77
N HIS A 18 -20.19 7.39 3.00
CA HIS A 18 -20.18 7.90 1.63
C HIS A 18 -19.64 6.89 0.61
N GLY A 19 -19.13 5.74 1.05
CA GLY A 19 -18.63 4.73 0.15
C GLY A 19 -19.76 4.07 -0.63
N PRO A 20 -19.67 4.00 -1.98
CA PRO A 20 -20.58 3.16 -2.73
C PRO A 20 -20.39 1.70 -2.29
N ALA A 21 -21.48 0.93 -2.33
CA ALA A 21 -21.45 -0.50 -2.05
C ALA A 21 -20.26 -1.15 -2.76
N PRO A 22 -19.52 -2.06 -2.11
CA PRO A 22 -18.37 -2.71 -2.73
C PRO A 22 -18.83 -3.40 -4.02
N THR A 23 -18.14 -3.11 -5.12
CA THR A 23 -18.43 -3.65 -6.46
C THR A 23 -17.21 -4.38 -6.99
N GLY A 24 -17.42 -5.37 -7.86
CA GLY A 24 -16.33 -6.11 -8.49
C GLY A 24 -15.56 -6.99 -7.48
N PRO A 25 -14.22 -7.04 -7.54
CA PRO A 25 -13.44 -7.99 -6.75
C PRO A 25 -13.63 -7.78 -5.25
N LEU A 26 -13.79 -6.53 -4.78
CA LEU A 26 -14.08 -6.20 -3.38
C LEU A 26 -15.38 -6.84 -2.84
N ALA A 27 -16.37 -7.11 -3.70
CA ALA A 27 -17.63 -7.73 -3.28
C ALA A 27 -17.50 -9.23 -3.01
N ALA A 28 -16.47 -9.87 -3.58
CA ALA A 28 -16.18 -11.29 -3.39
C ALA A 28 -15.24 -11.55 -2.20
N GLU A 29 -14.65 -10.51 -1.62
CA GLU A 29 -13.69 -10.63 -0.52
C GLU A 29 -14.37 -10.85 0.84
N HIS A 30 -13.66 -11.51 1.74
CA HIS A 30 -14.12 -11.71 3.11
C HIS A 30 -14.14 -10.38 3.88
N GLN A 31 -15.26 -10.04 4.53
CA GLN A 31 -15.47 -8.74 5.18
C GLN A 31 -14.38 -8.40 6.22
N VAL A 32 -13.90 -9.40 6.97
CA VAL A 32 -12.81 -9.23 7.95
C VAL A 32 -11.50 -8.84 7.26
N GLY A 33 -11.19 -9.47 6.13
CA GLY A 33 -9.99 -9.15 5.33
C GLY A 33 -10.05 -7.74 4.75
N VAL A 34 -11.22 -7.31 4.27
CA VAL A 34 -11.43 -5.94 3.77
C VAL A 34 -11.21 -4.90 4.88
N GLN A 35 -11.74 -5.11 6.09
CA GLN A 35 -11.55 -4.17 7.20
C GLN A 35 -10.08 -4.05 7.64
N LEU A 36 -9.37 -5.17 7.67
CA LEU A 36 -7.94 -5.19 7.94
C LEU A 36 -7.15 -4.46 6.84
N ALA A 37 -7.50 -4.69 5.58
CA ALA A 37 -6.90 -3.99 4.44
C ALA A 37 -7.16 -2.49 4.49
N ILE A 38 -8.37 -2.03 4.83
CA ILE A 38 -8.68 -0.58 4.92
C ILE A 38 -7.75 0.09 5.92
N SER A 39 -7.57 -0.51 7.10
CA SER A 39 -6.69 0.04 8.14
C SER A 39 -5.24 0.16 7.64
N ARG A 40 -4.72 -0.89 7.02
CA ARG A 40 -3.34 -0.93 6.49
C ARG A 40 -3.13 0.03 5.32
N VAL A 41 -4.13 0.16 4.44
CA VAL A 41 -4.09 1.10 3.31
C VAL A 41 -4.17 2.53 3.81
N ALA A 42 -4.99 2.83 4.83
CA ALA A 42 -5.06 4.16 5.44
C ALA A 42 -3.71 4.58 6.02
N ASP A 43 -3.03 3.71 6.76
CA ASP A 43 -1.69 3.98 7.28
C ASP A 43 -0.66 4.22 6.13
N LEU A 44 -0.76 3.43 5.06
CA LEU A 44 0.11 3.58 3.88
C LEU A 44 -0.11 4.92 3.16
N VAL A 45 -1.37 5.30 2.96
CA VAL A 45 -1.74 6.57 2.33
C VAL A 45 -1.27 7.75 3.19
N MET A 46 -1.51 7.72 4.50
CA MET A 46 -1.11 8.79 5.41
C MET A 46 0.41 8.95 5.48
N SER A 47 1.17 7.86 5.55
CA SER A 47 2.63 7.92 5.49
C SER A 47 3.16 8.44 4.14
N THR A 48 2.45 8.16 3.04
CA THR A 48 2.80 8.70 1.72
C THR A 48 2.53 10.21 1.64
N PHE A 49 1.41 10.68 2.21
CA PHE A 49 1.09 12.10 2.29
C PHE A 49 2.04 12.87 3.21
N GLU A 50 2.45 12.25 4.32
CA GLU A 50 3.49 12.79 5.18
C GLU A 50 4.79 13.00 4.39
N GLU A 51 5.24 11.98 3.67
CA GLU A 51 6.47 12.06 2.88
C GLU A 51 6.38 13.11 1.76
N LEU A 52 5.25 13.15 1.03
CA LEU A 52 4.98 14.20 0.03
C LEU A 52 5.00 15.60 0.63
N SER A 53 4.46 15.76 1.84
CA SER A 53 4.43 17.06 2.52
C SER A 53 5.81 17.59 2.92
N ARG A 54 6.82 16.72 3.01
CA ARG A 54 8.21 17.10 3.28
C ARG A 54 8.88 17.68 2.03
N GLN A 55 8.41 17.32 0.84
CA GLN A 55 8.91 17.85 -0.42
C GLN A 55 8.24 19.19 -0.74
N PRO A 56 8.98 20.24 -1.15
CA PRO A 56 8.39 21.54 -1.47
C PRO A 56 7.29 21.44 -2.55
N SER A 57 7.55 20.72 -3.64
CA SER A 57 6.59 20.49 -4.73
C SER A 57 5.46 19.53 -4.35
N GLY A 58 5.74 18.53 -3.52
CA GLY A 58 4.75 17.57 -3.04
C GLY A 58 3.70 18.22 -2.14
N ARG A 59 4.11 19.18 -1.32
CA ARG A 59 3.23 19.96 -0.44
C ARG A 59 2.18 20.77 -1.19
N ASP A 60 2.57 21.52 -2.21
CA ASP A 60 1.63 22.30 -3.02
C ASP A 60 0.68 21.39 -3.81
N SER A 61 1.20 20.28 -4.34
CA SER A 61 0.41 19.27 -5.04
C SER A 61 -0.64 18.64 -4.12
N LEU A 62 -0.25 18.26 -2.91
CA LEU A 62 -1.14 17.67 -1.91
C LEU A 62 -2.22 18.66 -1.44
N TRP A 63 -1.86 19.92 -1.21
CA TRP A 63 -2.81 20.96 -0.81
C TRP A 63 -3.81 21.28 -1.93
N ASN A 64 -3.36 21.32 -3.19
CA ASN A 64 -4.25 21.49 -4.35
C ASN A 64 -5.18 20.29 -4.54
N ALA A 65 -4.66 19.06 -4.41
CA ALA A 65 -5.45 17.84 -4.49
C ALA A 65 -6.53 17.80 -3.39
N ALA A 66 -6.16 18.09 -2.14
CA ALA A 66 -7.11 18.14 -1.03
C ALA A 66 -8.24 19.14 -1.28
N ARG A 67 -7.91 20.37 -1.74
CA ARG A 67 -8.95 21.37 -2.04
C ARG A 67 -9.81 20.99 -3.24
N ALA A 68 -9.22 20.39 -4.27
CA ALA A 68 -9.95 19.87 -5.43
C ALA A 68 -10.93 18.76 -5.02
N ALA A 69 -10.48 17.79 -4.21
CA ALA A 69 -11.30 16.69 -3.70
C ALA A 69 -12.48 17.18 -2.84
N HIS A 70 -12.30 18.27 -2.08
CA HIS A 70 -13.42 18.87 -1.33
C HIS A 70 -14.43 19.57 -2.24
N ALA A 71 -13.97 20.27 -3.27
CA ALA A 71 -14.85 20.95 -4.22
C ALA A 71 -15.62 19.97 -5.11
N THR A 72 -14.92 18.92 -5.58
CA THR A 72 -15.47 17.90 -6.46
C THR A 72 -14.84 16.55 -6.09
N PRO A 73 -15.53 15.68 -5.32
CA PRO A 73 -14.98 14.38 -4.96
C PRO A 73 -14.74 13.52 -6.22
N GLN A 74 -13.50 13.40 -6.67
CA GLN A 74 -13.10 12.61 -7.82
C GLN A 74 -12.11 11.52 -7.39
N LEU A 75 -12.61 10.30 -7.24
CA LEU A 75 -11.85 9.15 -6.72
C LEU A 75 -10.64 8.75 -7.60
N ASP A 76 -10.70 8.98 -8.92
CA ASP A 76 -9.68 8.51 -9.86
C ASP A 76 -8.42 9.39 -9.89
N VAL A 77 -8.59 10.72 -9.85
CA VAL A 77 -7.49 11.70 -9.97
C VAL A 77 -6.59 11.66 -8.72
N ASP A 78 -7.21 11.41 -7.57
CA ASP A 78 -6.58 11.37 -6.26
C ASP A 78 -5.63 10.17 -6.09
N ALA A 79 -5.92 9.07 -6.78
CA ALA A 79 -5.11 7.85 -6.70
C ALA A 79 -3.79 7.94 -7.47
N ASP A 80 -3.75 8.70 -8.56
CA ASP A 80 -2.54 8.88 -9.36
C ASP A 80 -1.45 9.62 -8.58
N LEU A 81 -1.82 10.51 -7.66
CA LEU A 81 -0.87 11.19 -6.78
C LEU A 81 -0.18 10.21 -5.83
N VAL A 82 -0.93 9.28 -5.25
CA VAL A 82 -0.38 8.22 -4.38
C VAL A 82 0.46 7.23 -5.18
N LYS A 83 0.01 6.84 -6.38
CA LYS A 83 0.78 5.97 -7.30
C LYS A 83 2.12 6.61 -7.67
N THR A 84 2.11 7.88 -8.07
CA THR A 84 3.32 8.64 -8.45
C THR A 84 4.28 8.81 -7.28
N ALA A 85 3.76 9.03 -6.06
CA ALA A 85 4.60 9.20 -4.87
C ALA A 85 5.26 7.91 -4.37
N LEU A 86 4.56 6.77 -4.54
CA LEU A 86 5.08 5.46 -4.17
C LEU A 86 6.04 4.89 -5.23
N ASP A 87 5.87 5.29 -6.49
CA ASP A 87 6.71 4.92 -7.63
C ASP A 87 6.95 3.39 -7.68
N ASP A 88 8.19 2.94 -7.87
CA ASP A 88 8.56 1.51 -7.89
C ASP A 88 8.13 0.72 -6.64
N ARG A 89 7.94 1.41 -5.50
CA ARG A 89 7.55 0.76 -4.23
C ARG A 89 6.07 0.46 -4.15
N TYR A 90 5.25 1.02 -5.04
CA TYR A 90 3.80 0.90 -5.03
C TYR A 90 3.36 -0.57 -5.03
N HIS A 91 3.78 -1.33 -6.05
CA HIS A 91 3.38 -2.74 -6.21
C HIS A 91 3.86 -3.63 -5.05
N GLY A 92 5.07 -3.39 -4.55
CA GLY A 92 5.63 -4.14 -3.41
C GLY A 92 4.82 -3.92 -2.12
N LYS A 93 4.44 -2.67 -1.84
CA LYS A 93 3.61 -2.34 -0.67
C LYS A 93 2.20 -2.89 -0.79
N LEU A 94 1.56 -2.77 -1.96
CA LEU A 94 0.21 -3.32 -2.17
C LEU A 94 0.19 -4.85 -2.04
N ASN A 95 1.18 -5.55 -2.57
CA ASN A 95 1.29 -6.99 -2.41
C ASN A 95 1.47 -7.39 -0.94
N GLY A 96 2.27 -6.62 -0.18
CA GLY A 96 2.42 -6.81 1.26
C GLY A 96 1.09 -6.67 2.02
N VAL A 97 0.31 -5.64 1.69
CA VAL A 97 -1.03 -5.43 2.28
C VAL A 97 -1.99 -6.54 1.88
N ALA A 98 -2.02 -6.93 0.60
CA ALA A 98 -2.86 -8.01 0.09
C ALA A 98 -2.59 -9.33 0.83
N LYS A 99 -1.31 -9.70 0.95
CA LYS A 99 -0.89 -10.91 1.66
C LYS A 99 -1.23 -10.86 3.16
N ALA A 100 -1.03 -9.72 3.81
CA ALA A 100 -1.33 -9.56 5.23
C ALA A 100 -2.83 -9.60 5.54
N ALA A 101 -3.64 -9.08 4.61
CA ALA A 101 -5.10 -9.04 4.75
C ALA A 101 -5.80 -10.29 4.20
N GLY A 102 -5.09 -11.16 3.47
CA GLY A 102 -5.66 -12.35 2.84
C GLY A 102 -6.65 -12.04 1.73
N ILE A 103 -6.49 -10.90 1.04
CA ILE A 103 -7.36 -10.46 -0.08
C ILE A 103 -6.56 -10.31 -1.37
N GLN A 104 -7.25 -10.23 -2.50
CA GLN A 104 -6.60 -10.07 -3.80
C GLN A 104 -5.94 -8.70 -3.95
N THR A 105 -4.79 -8.64 -4.64
CA THR A 105 -4.08 -7.38 -4.92
C THR A 105 -4.93 -6.40 -5.72
N ALA A 106 -5.80 -6.90 -6.61
CA ALA A 106 -6.76 -6.07 -7.34
C ALA A 106 -7.75 -5.35 -6.40
N SER A 107 -8.24 -6.05 -5.38
CA SER A 107 -9.11 -5.49 -4.33
C SER A 107 -8.38 -4.41 -3.53
N VAL A 108 -7.11 -4.63 -3.18
CA VAL A 108 -6.28 -3.62 -2.50
C VAL A 108 -6.07 -2.37 -3.37
N ASN A 109 -5.84 -2.53 -4.68
CA ASN A 109 -5.68 -1.39 -5.58
C ASN A 109 -6.92 -0.49 -5.59
N GLN A 110 -8.12 -1.09 -5.72
CA GLN A 110 -9.39 -0.35 -5.61
C GLN A 110 -9.57 0.30 -4.24
N LEU A 111 -9.09 -0.35 -3.18
CA LEU A 111 -9.16 0.20 -1.83
C LEU A 111 -8.27 1.43 -1.66
N VAL A 112 -7.07 1.42 -2.24
CA VAL A 112 -6.15 2.58 -2.24
C VAL A 112 -6.79 3.77 -2.92
N GLU A 113 -7.43 3.57 -4.07
CA GLU A 113 -8.14 4.63 -4.80
C GLU A 113 -9.23 5.27 -3.91
N ARG A 114 -10.07 4.44 -3.29
CA ARG A 114 -11.15 4.91 -2.39
C ARG A 114 -10.63 5.59 -1.12
N VAL A 115 -9.64 4.99 -0.45
CA VAL A 115 -9.05 5.50 0.80
C VAL A 115 -8.32 6.81 0.54
N SER A 116 -7.61 6.94 -0.58
CA SER A 116 -6.88 8.17 -0.93
C SER A 116 -7.83 9.33 -1.18
N GLY A 117 -8.89 9.12 -1.97
CA GLY A 117 -9.90 10.15 -2.20
C GLY A 117 -10.66 10.55 -0.93
N ALA A 118 -10.99 9.57 -0.06
CA ALA A 118 -11.60 9.85 1.24
C ALA A 118 -10.68 10.71 2.13
N ALA A 119 -9.41 10.35 2.23
CA ALA A 119 -8.42 11.10 3.00
C ALA A 119 -8.23 12.53 2.48
N LEU A 120 -8.16 12.71 1.15
CA LEU A 120 -8.04 14.02 0.49
C LEU A 120 -9.29 14.88 0.69
N SER A 121 -10.48 14.30 0.59
CA SER A 121 -11.74 14.97 0.88
C SER A 121 -11.80 15.49 2.34
N ILE A 122 -11.42 14.65 3.31
CA ILE A 122 -11.35 15.03 4.73
C ILE A 122 -10.34 16.17 4.93
N MET A 123 -9.13 16.05 4.37
CA MET A 123 -8.12 17.12 4.45
C MET A 123 -8.60 18.40 3.80
N GLY A 124 -9.27 18.32 2.65
CA GLY A 124 -9.83 19.47 1.96
C GLY A 124 -10.90 20.18 2.77
N GLY A 125 -11.75 19.43 3.47
CA GLY A 125 -12.70 19.99 4.43
C GLY A 125 -12.01 20.73 5.58
N LEU A 126 -10.94 20.16 6.15
CA LEU A 126 -10.15 20.81 7.20
C LEU A 126 -9.45 22.08 6.69
N VAL A 127 -8.88 22.03 5.49
CA VAL A 127 -8.25 23.18 4.83
C VAL A 127 -9.25 24.29 4.58
N ALA A 128 -10.46 23.95 4.09
CA ALA A 128 -11.51 24.93 3.84
C ALA A 128 -12.04 25.57 5.14
N GLN A 129 -12.23 24.76 6.20
CA GLN A 129 -12.73 25.24 7.49
C GLN A 129 -11.74 26.14 8.24
N ASN A 130 -10.45 25.82 8.17
CA ASN A 130 -9.42 26.55 8.93
C ASN A 130 -8.63 27.54 8.07
N HIS A 131 -8.99 27.70 6.79
CA HIS A 131 -8.27 28.50 5.80
C HIS A 131 -6.77 28.19 5.73
N TRP A 132 -6.40 26.92 5.87
CA TRP A 132 -5.00 26.51 5.90
C TRP A 132 -4.29 26.74 4.57
N THR A 133 -3.08 27.26 4.66
CA THR A 133 -2.09 27.30 3.59
C THR A 133 -1.45 25.92 3.40
N ALA A 134 -0.74 25.72 2.28
CA ALA A 134 0.00 24.48 2.03
C ALA A 134 1.05 24.20 3.12
N GLN A 135 1.65 25.25 3.69
CA GLN A 135 2.62 25.14 4.78
C GLN A 135 1.96 24.65 6.08
N GLU A 136 0.81 25.19 6.45
CA GLU A 136 0.09 24.76 7.66
C GLU A 136 -0.41 23.33 7.54
N LEU A 137 -0.92 22.92 6.37
CA LEU A 137 -1.28 21.52 6.11
C LEU A 137 -0.08 20.60 6.28
N SER A 138 1.08 20.95 5.71
CA SER A 138 2.30 20.15 5.88
C SER A 138 2.78 20.09 7.33
N GLN A 139 2.62 21.18 8.10
CA GLN A 139 2.98 21.21 9.51
C GLN A 139 2.04 20.34 10.34
N TRP A 140 0.76 20.30 9.98
CA TRP A 140 -0.24 19.43 10.60
C TRP A 140 -0.03 17.94 10.29
N LEU A 141 0.39 17.62 9.06
CA LEU A 141 0.71 16.25 8.63
C LEU A 141 1.98 15.69 9.27
N ARG A 142 2.87 16.54 9.81
CA ARG A 142 4.05 16.04 10.51
C ARG A 142 3.61 15.27 11.76
N PRO A 143 4.18 14.08 12.01
CA PRO A 143 3.98 13.37 13.25
C PRO A 143 4.35 14.34 14.37
N GLN A 144 3.38 14.73 15.17
CA GLN A 144 3.69 15.48 16.38
C GLN A 144 4.50 14.50 17.24
N PRO A 145 5.79 14.74 17.49
CA PRO A 145 6.54 13.91 18.42
C PRO A 145 5.74 14.01 19.71
N GLY A 146 5.13 12.87 20.07
CA GLY A 146 4.21 12.83 21.21
C GLY A 146 4.90 13.49 22.38
N VAL A 147 4.17 14.29 23.14
CA VAL A 147 4.62 14.98 24.36
C VAL A 147 5.12 14.01 25.45
N ALA A 148 5.27 12.73 25.12
CA ALA A 148 5.92 11.67 25.86
C ALA A 148 7.45 11.86 25.88
N SER A 149 7.94 12.93 26.52
CA SER A 149 9.29 12.96 27.11
C SER A 149 9.59 14.17 28.02
N ALA A 150 8.58 14.92 28.47
CA ALA A 150 8.78 15.95 29.51
C ALA A 150 8.62 15.41 30.95
N MET A 151 8.76 14.10 31.17
CA MET A 151 8.70 13.47 32.51
C MET A 151 10.00 12.75 32.92
N GLY A 152 11.10 13.01 32.22
CA GLY A 152 12.42 12.49 32.54
C GLY A 152 13.43 13.60 32.83
N ALA A 153 13.09 14.58 33.67
CA ALA A 153 14.12 15.40 34.30
C ALA A 153 14.83 14.52 35.35
N PRO A 154 16.16 14.29 35.27
CA PRO A 154 16.88 13.77 36.40
C PRO A 154 16.79 14.78 37.54
N LEU A 155 16.17 14.38 38.65
CA LEU A 155 16.34 15.01 39.95
C LEU A 155 17.83 14.98 40.30
N ALA A 156 18.57 16.00 39.85
CA ALA A 156 19.88 16.32 40.40
C ALA A 156 19.63 17.11 41.69
N ALA A 157 20.16 16.54 42.77
CA ALA A 157 20.14 17.04 44.14
C ALA A 157 20.33 18.56 44.26
N ALA A 158 19.35 19.22 44.87
CA ALA A 158 19.55 20.46 45.61
C ALA A 158 18.91 20.24 46.99
N GLU A 159 19.72 19.67 47.87
CA GLU A 159 19.48 19.57 49.30
C GLU A 159 19.66 20.98 49.92
N PHE A 160 18.73 21.35 50.82
CA PHE A 160 18.74 22.48 51.75
C PHE A 160 18.44 23.91 51.24
N ALA A 161 17.16 24.30 51.33
CA ALA A 161 16.78 25.55 52.00
C ALA A 161 15.33 25.46 52.49
N GLU A 162 15.13 25.88 53.74
CA GLU A 162 13.96 25.69 54.59
C GLU A 162 12.68 26.40 54.11
N ALA A 163 11.54 25.82 54.50
CA ALA A 163 10.19 26.38 54.36
C ALA A 163 9.95 27.54 55.36
N PRO A 164 8.89 28.35 55.18
CA PRO A 164 7.64 27.97 55.86
C PRO A 164 6.34 28.18 55.06
N VAL A 165 5.56 27.09 55.06
CA VAL A 165 4.11 26.96 55.28
C VAL A 165 3.20 28.19 55.07
N ALA A 166 2.39 28.13 54.00
CA ALA A 166 0.99 28.58 54.05
C ALA A 166 0.14 27.70 53.10
N ALA A 167 -0.90 27.12 53.67
CA ALA A 167 -1.72 26.06 53.10
C ALA A 167 -2.70 26.53 52.01
N ARG A 168 -2.97 25.66 51.03
CA ARG A 168 -4.35 25.28 50.71
C ARG A 168 -4.43 23.93 50.00
N ALA A 169 -5.01 22.96 50.70
CA ALA A 169 -5.50 21.72 50.14
C ALA A 169 -6.76 22.00 49.31
N ALA A 170 -6.83 21.40 48.12
CA ALA A 170 -8.07 21.00 47.49
C ALA A 170 -7.81 19.74 46.67
N ALA A 171 -8.52 18.68 47.05
CA ALA A 171 -8.40 17.31 46.61
C ALA A 171 -8.60 17.15 45.09
N GLY A 172 -7.84 16.20 44.52
CA GLY A 172 -8.01 15.75 43.15
C GLY A 172 -9.39 15.12 42.94
N ALA A 173 -10.07 15.58 41.90
CA ALA A 173 -11.25 14.91 41.39
C ALA A 173 -10.81 13.64 40.63
N PRO A 174 -11.40 12.47 40.90
CA PRO A 174 -11.19 11.30 40.08
C PRO A 174 -11.82 11.55 38.70
N SER A 175 -11.01 11.45 37.64
CA SER A 175 -11.51 11.46 36.28
C SER A 175 -12.39 10.22 36.05
N TRP A 176 -13.64 10.47 35.70
CA TRP A 176 -14.67 9.50 35.31
C TRP A 176 -14.29 8.62 34.10
N ILE A 177 -13.12 8.88 33.49
CA ILE A 177 -12.60 8.21 32.29
C ILE A 177 -12.08 6.79 32.61
N THR A 178 -11.72 6.50 33.86
CA THR A 178 -11.16 5.18 34.23
C THR A 178 -12.22 4.10 34.47
N ARG A 179 -13.52 4.44 34.48
CA ARG A 179 -14.60 3.47 34.76
C ARG A 179 -15.08 2.69 33.53
N ASN A 180 -14.87 3.21 32.32
CA ASN A 180 -15.39 2.60 31.10
C ASN A 180 -14.39 1.68 30.39
N ALA A 181 -13.10 1.71 30.75
CA ALA A 181 -12.06 0.89 30.12
C ALA A 181 -12.10 -0.59 30.57
N ASN A 182 -12.54 -0.89 31.80
CA ASN A 182 -12.57 -2.26 32.31
C ASN A 182 -13.81 -3.07 31.91
N MET A 183 -14.91 -2.44 31.47
CA MET A 183 -16.12 -3.16 31.04
C MET A 183 -16.03 -3.66 29.60
N LEU A 184 -15.32 -2.93 28.73
CA LEU A 184 -15.06 -3.34 27.34
C LEU A 184 -14.10 -4.54 27.26
N LEU A 185 -13.16 -4.65 28.21
CA LEU A 185 -12.23 -5.78 28.30
C LEU A 185 -12.90 -7.11 28.71
N LEU A 186 -14.01 -7.05 29.47
CA LEU A 186 -14.82 -8.24 29.79
C LEU A 186 -15.74 -8.68 28.64
N GLY A 187 -16.16 -7.75 27.76
CA GLY A 187 -16.97 -8.06 26.58
C GLY A 187 -16.20 -8.79 25.47
N VAL A 188 -14.94 -8.43 25.23
CA VAL A 188 -14.10 -9.06 24.19
C VAL A 188 -13.69 -10.50 24.58
N GLY A 189 -13.63 -10.82 25.87
CA GLY A 189 -13.27 -12.16 26.34
C GLY A 189 -14.28 -13.27 25.97
N PHE A 190 -15.58 -12.96 25.92
CA PHE A 190 -16.61 -13.96 25.61
C PHE A 190 -16.72 -14.29 24.11
N ILE A 191 -16.39 -13.35 23.22
CA ILE A 191 -16.42 -13.57 21.76
C ILE A 191 -15.25 -14.47 21.31
N ALA A 192 -14.08 -14.35 21.96
CA ALA A 192 -12.90 -15.17 21.63
C ALA A 192 -13.07 -16.67 21.99
N VAL A 193 -13.87 -17.01 23.00
CA VAL A 193 -14.10 -18.41 23.40
C VAL A 193 -15.15 -19.09 22.51
N ALA A 194 -16.14 -18.34 22.00
CA ALA A 194 -17.16 -18.86 21.10
C ALA A 194 -16.59 -19.21 19.70
N GLU A 195 -15.67 -18.40 19.18
CA GLU A 195 -15.04 -18.61 17.86
C GLU A 195 -14.06 -19.80 17.86
N LEU A 196 -13.31 -20.00 18.96
CA LEU A 196 -12.36 -21.12 19.06
C LEU A 196 -13.07 -22.48 19.15
N GLY A 197 -14.25 -22.53 19.77
CA GLY A 197 -15.10 -23.73 19.81
C GLY A 197 -15.68 -24.11 18.45
N TYR A 198 -16.00 -23.13 17.61
CA TYR A 198 -16.58 -23.35 16.28
C TYR A 198 -15.54 -23.88 15.26
N ILE A 199 -14.29 -23.43 15.35
CA ILE A 199 -13.21 -23.89 14.46
C ILE A 199 -12.73 -25.31 14.83
N LEU A 200 -12.79 -25.70 16.11
CA LEU A 200 -12.47 -27.08 16.51
C LEU A 200 -13.61 -28.08 16.24
N GLY A 201 -14.87 -27.62 16.22
CA GLY A 201 -16.04 -28.48 15.99
C GLY A 201 -16.30 -28.88 14.54
N THR A 202 -15.71 -28.18 13.57
CA THR A 202 -15.98 -28.36 12.13
C THR A 202 -14.94 -29.22 11.39
N ARG A 203 -13.93 -29.77 12.08
CA ARG A 203 -12.81 -30.50 11.45
C ARG A 203 -12.89 -32.03 11.46
N ASN A 204 -14.03 -32.64 11.74
CA ASN A 204 -14.19 -34.10 11.62
C ASN A 204 -15.45 -34.47 10.85
N THR A 205 -15.36 -34.57 9.52
CA THR A 205 -15.96 -35.68 8.77
C THR A 205 -15.32 -35.79 7.38
N ASP A 206 -14.95 -37.02 7.05
CA ASP A 206 -14.65 -37.57 5.73
C ASP A 206 -13.26 -37.34 5.10
N ALA A 207 -12.44 -38.37 5.31
CA ALA A 207 -11.35 -38.75 4.44
C ALA A 207 -11.90 -39.43 3.16
N GLU A 208 -11.31 -39.12 2.01
CA GLU A 208 -11.19 -40.10 0.93
C GLU A 208 -9.75 -40.12 0.41
N VAL A 209 -9.13 -41.27 0.63
CA VAL A 209 -7.75 -41.60 0.27
C VAL A 209 -7.76 -42.09 -1.17
N ALA A 210 -7.16 -41.33 -2.10
CA ALA A 210 -6.80 -41.82 -3.42
C ALA A 210 -5.28 -42.04 -3.48
N THR A 211 -4.91 -43.31 -3.39
CA THR A 211 -3.57 -43.86 -3.61
C THR A 211 -3.17 -43.67 -5.08
N ALA A 212 -2.02 -43.06 -5.35
CA ALA A 212 -1.38 -43.11 -6.66
C ALA A 212 0.10 -43.47 -6.54
N THR A 213 0.42 -44.58 -7.18
CA THR A 213 1.64 -45.35 -7.27
C THR A 213 2.86 -44.59 -7.81
N THR A 214 4.01 -44.83 -7.17
CA THR A 214 5.39 -44.49 -7.59
C THR A 214 5.78 -45.17 -8.91
N THR A 215 6.54 -44.52 -9.80
CA THR A 215 7.76 -45.06 -10.49
C THR A 215 8.31 -44.11 -11.58
N ALA A 216 9.65 -44.05 -11.64
CA ALA A 216 10.57 -43.64 -12.72
C ALA A 216 11.04 -42.17 -12.84
N GLU A 217 12.21 -41.93 -12.23
CA GLU A 217 13.31 -41.12 -12.76
C GLU A 217 14.05 -41.96 -13.84
N PRO A 218 14.36 -41.42 -15.04
CA PRO A 218 15.73 -40.94 -15.29
C PRO A 218 15.88 -39.78 -16.30
N GLY A 219 16.96 -39.00 -16.15
CA GLY A 219 17.68 -38.40 -17.27
C GLY A 219 17.75 -36.86 -17.30
N ALA A 220 18.95 -36.34 -17.09
CA ALA A 220 19.31 -34.94 -17.33
C ALA A 220 19.11 -34.56 -18.81
N PRO A 221 18.44 -33.43 -19.14
CA PRO A 221 18.31 -32.99 -20.52
C PRO A 221 19.54 -32.19 -20.95
N SER A 222 20.33 -32.79 -21.83
CA SER A 222 21.29 -32.13 -22.71
C SER A 222 20.58 -31.08 -23.59
N GLY A 223 21.29 -30.00 -23.91
CA GLY A 223 20.79 -28.77 -24.54
C GLY A 223 19.80 -28.98 -25.69
N ARG A 224 18.59 -28.45 -25.50
CA ARG A 224 17.64 -28.19 -26.59
C ARG A 224 17.78 -26.73 -27.04
N PRO A 225 17.78 -26.45 -28.36
CA PRO A 225 17.67 -25.08 -28.85
C PRO A 225 16.33 -24.49 -28.41
N TYR A 226 16.36 -23.25 -27.90
CA TYR A 226 15.19 -22.52 -27.43
C TYR A 226 14.37 -22.06 -28.64
N THR A 227 13.18 -22.63 -28.84
CA THR A 227 12.20 -22.11 -29.79
C THR A 227 11.41 -20.99 -29.11
N ALA A 228 11.68 -19.73 -29.47
CA ALA A 228 10.82 -18.62 -29.08
C ALA A 228 9.44 -18.82 -29.72
N VAL A 229 8.42 -19.04 -28.90
CA VAL A 229 7.03 -19.03 -29.37
C VAL A 229 6.59 -17.57 -29.41
N PRO A 230 6.36 -16.96 -30.60
CA PRO A 230 5.78 -15.64 -30.66
C PRO A 230 4.37 -15.74 -30.07
N VAL A 231 4.16 -15.14 -28.90
CA VAL A 231 2.82 -15.03 -28.32
C VAL A 231 2.07 -14.03 -29.18
N ALA A 232 0.99 -14.49 -29.82
CA ALA A 232 0.12 -13.67 -30.64
C ALA A 232 -0.30 -12.41 -29.85
N SER A 233 -0.08 -11.25 -30.47
CA SER A 233 -0.39 -9.94 -29.93
C SER A 233 -1.86 -9.85 -29.52
N LEU A 234 -2.13 -9.55 -28.25
CA LEU A 234 -3.49 -9.27 -27.74
C LEU A 234 -3.97 -7.83 -28.02
N THR A 235 -3.26 -7.08 -28.87
CA THR A 235 -3.66 -5.73 -29.26
C THR A 235 -4.42 -5.78 -30.58
N SER A 236 -5.68 -5.34 -30.55
CA SER A 236 -6.50 -5.20 -31.75
C SER A 236 -5.81 -4.31 -32.79
N ALA A 237 -5.95 -4.62 -34.08
CA ALA A 237 -5.36 -3.84 -35.17
C ALA A 237 -5.78 -2.35 -35.17
N ALA A 238 -6.83 -2.00 -34.42
CA ALA A 238 -7.32 -0.64 -34.25
C ALA A 238 -6.41 0.24 -33.36
N ASP A 239 -5.69 -0.33 -32.38
CA ASP A 239 -4.80 0.44 -31.50
C ASP A 239 -3.43 0.72 -32.11
N ALA A 240 -3.00 -0.09 -33.09
CA ALA A 240 -1.74 0.11 -33.80
C ALA A 240 -1.72 1.38 -34.68
N ALA A 241 -2.88 1.93 -35.02
CA ALA A 241 -3.01 3.11 -35.90
C ALA A 241 -2.75 4.45 -35.18
N LYS A 242 -2.83 4.50 -33.84
CA LYS A 242 -2.44 5.67 -33.04
C LYS A 242 -1.00 5.50 -32.56
N GLY A 243 -0.05 5.72 -33.47
CA GLY A 243 1.37 5.55 -33.18
C GLY A 243 1.79 6.31 -31.91
N LYS A 244 2.11 5.55 -30.84
CA LYS A 244 3.08 5.88 -29.76
C LYS A 244 3.09 4.93 -28.56
N THR A 245 2.34 3.83 -28.54
CA THR A 245 2.49 2.81 -27.49
C THR A 245 3.19 1.58 -28.05
N ALA A 246 4.43 1.35 -27.61
CA ALA A 246 5.18 0.16 -27.97
C ALA A 246 4.41 -1.09 -27.50
N VAL A 247 4.20 -2.05 -28.40
CA VAL A 247 3.49 -3.30 -28.09
C VAL A 247 4.18 -3.99 -26.90
N PRO A 248 3.47 -4.34 -25.82
CA PRO A 248 4.07 -5.03 -24.69
C PRO A 248 4.43 -6.47 -25.07
N VAL A 249 5.65 -6.88 -24.72
CA VAL A 249 6.19 -8.23 -24.91
C VAL A 249 6.28 -8.91 -23.55
N VAL A 250 5.74 -10.12 -23.44
CA VAL A 250 5.83 -10.93 -22.22
C VAL A 250 7.06 -11.84 -22.32
N LEU A 251 8.08 -11.55 -21.53
CA LEU A 251 9.24 -12.43 -21.36
C LEU A 251 8.93 -13.50 -20.31
N LYS A 252 9.23 -14.77 -20.64
CA LYS A 252 9.18 -15.88 -19.69
C LYS A 252 10.61 -16.24 -19.27
N LEU A 253 10.93 -16.01 -18.00
CA LEU A 253 12.23 -16.32 -17.41
C LEU A 253 12.32 -17.79 -17.01
N LYS A 254 13.55 -18.29 -16.79
CA LYS A 254 13.82 -19.71 -16.46
C LYS A 254 13.16 -20.18 -15.16
N ASN A 255 12.95 -19.28 -14.21
CA ASN A 255 12.23 -19.55 -12.96
C ASN A 255 10.70 -19.55 -13.12
N GLY A 256 10.18 -19.41 -14.35
CA GLY A 256 8.75 -19.34 -14.63
C GLY A 256 8.13 -17.96 -14.45
N VAL A 257 8.90 -16.97 -13.98
CA VAL A 257 8.43 -15.58 -13.84
C VAL A 257 8.15 -14.98 -15.21
N ARG A 258 7.07 -14.22 -15.31
CA ARG A 258 6.67 -13.49 -16.51
C ARG A 258 6.90 -11.99 -16.28
N GLN A 259 7.61 -11.34 -17.18
CA GLN A 259 7.84 -9.89 -17.14
C GLN A 259 7.26 -9.25 -18.39
N ILE A 260 6.49 -8.18 -18.24
CA ILE A 260 5.94 -7.41 -19.35
C ILE A 260 6.90 -6.24 -19.60
N ILE A 261 7.49 -6.19 -20.78
CA ILE A 261 8.42 -5.12 -21.19
C ILE A 261 7.96 -4.52 -22.51
N GLY A 262 8.38 -3.28 -22.81
CA GLY A 262 8.11 -2.69 -24.13
C GLY A 262 8.87 -3.43 -25.25
N SER A 263 8.25 -3.60 -26.42
CA SER A 263 8.87 -4.22 -27.61
C SER A 263 10.17 -3.53 -28.08
N ASN A 264 10.33 -2.23 -27.79
CA ASN A 264 11.52 -1.46 -28.12
C ASN A 264 12.46 -1.21 -26.92
N SER A 265 12.17 -1.82 -25.77
CA SER A 265 12.96 -1.64 -24.55
C SER A 265 14.35 -2.26 -24.67
N THR A 266 15.32 -1.72 -23.95
CA THR A 266 16.69 -2.23 -23.86
C THR A 266 16.71 -3.70 -23.44
N GLU A 267 15.83 -4.08 -22.51
CA GLU A 267 15.63 -5.43 -22.00
C GLU A 267 15.14 -6.39 -23.08
N SER A 268 14.26 -5.92 -23.99
CA SER A 268 13.73 -6.75 -25.08
C SER A 268 14.82 -7.05 -26.11
N LYS A 269 15.61 -6.02 -26.45
CA LYS A 269 16.74 -6.15 -27.37
C LYS A 269 17.83 -7.05 -26.80
N LEU A 270 18.15 -6.91 -25.51
CA LEU A 270 19.14 -7.76 -24.84
C LEU A 270 18.67 -9.21 -24.79
N TYR A 271 17.40 -9.44 -24.43
CA TYR A 271 16.85 -10.80 -24.41
C TYR A 271 16.94 -11.45 -25.79
N GLN A 272 16.48 -10.76 -26.84
CA GLN A 272 16.56 -11.25 -28.23
C GLN A 272 18.00 -11.57 -28.65
N PHE A 273 18.95 -10.70 -28.31
CA PHE A 273 20.38 -10.93 -28.57
C PHE A 273 20.90 -12.20 -27.88
N LEU A 274 20.48 -12.45 -26.63
CA LEU A 274 20.93 -13.63 -25.87
C LEU A 274 20.29 -14.94 -26.32
N ILE A 275 19.09 -14.92 -26.91
CA ILE A 275 18.37 -16.14 -27.32
C ILE A 275 18.54 -16.48 -28.80
N ASP A 276 18.90 -15.52 -29.65
CA ASP A 276 19.08 -15.71 -31.07
C ASP A 276 20.56 -15.93 -31.39
N PRO A 277 21.00 -17.18 -31.62
CA PRO A 277 22.41 -17.47 -31.90
C PRO A 277 22.88 -16.90 -33.24
N THR A 278 21.97 -16.42 -34.09
CA THR A 278 22.34 -15.75 -35.35
C THR A 278 22.72 -14.29 -35.15
N LYS A 279 22.50 -13.73 -33.96
CA LYS A 279 22.94 -12.39 -33.58
C LYS A 279 24.35 -12.46 -33.00
N GLU A 280 25.33 -12.24 -33.86
CA GLU A 280 26.73 -12.06 -33.44
C GLU A 280 27.12 -10.58 -33.45
N VAL A 281 28.11 -10.21 -32.63
CA VAL A 281 28.70 -8.87 -32.67
C VAL A 281 29.52 -8.75 -33.95
N ASP A 282 29.21 -7.74 -34.75
CA ASP A 282 29.99 -7.45 -35.97
C ASP A 282 31.42 -7.04 -35.56
N MET A 283 32.41 -7.85 -35.95
CA MET A 283 33.81 -7.60 -35.61
C MET A 283 34.44 -6.47 -36.43
N LEU A 284 33.86 -6.12 -37.58
CA LEU A 284 34.36 -5.05 -38.45
C LEU A 284 33.80 -3.70 -38.05
N ASP A 285 32.55 -3.67 -37.58
CA ASP A 285 31.94 -2.48 -36.98
C ASP A 285 31.28 -2.86 -35.64
N PRO A 286 32.06 -2.84 -34.54
CA PRO A 286 31.55 -3.16 -33.23
C PRO A 286 30.32 -2.32 -32.89
N SER A 287 30.30 -1.04 -33.28
CA SER A 287 29.24 -0.09 -32.90
C SER A 287 27.86 -0.43 -33.46
N LYS A 288 27.80 -1.27 -34.50
CA LYS A 288 26.57 -1.69 -35.15
C LYS A 288 25.84 -2.70 -34.28
N GLY A 289 24.75 -2.25 -33.65
CA GLY A 289 23.93 -3.07 -32.77
C GLY A 289 24.32 -2.98 -31.29
N TRP A 290 25.13 -1.99 -30.89
CA TRP A 290 25.40 -1.73 -29.49
C TRP A 290 24.12 -1.37 -28.72
N ILE A 291 23.92 -2.09 -27.63
CA ILE A 291 22.90 -1.81 -26.64
C ILE A 291 23.59 -0.98 -25.55
N GLY A 292 23.29 0.32 -25.49
CA GLY A 292 23.82 1.18 -24.44
C GLY A 292 23.30 0.76 -23.08
N PHE A 293 24.19 0.24 -22.22
CA PHE A 293 23.87 -0.10 -20.82
C PHE A 293 23.94 1.14 -19.92
N ASP A 294 23.21 2.19 -20.26
CA ASP A 294 23.16 3.37 -19.38
C ASP A 294 22.31 3.06 -18.14
N ARG A 295 21.24 2.27 -18.29
CA ARG A 295 20.30 1.93 -17.21
C ARG A 295 19.64 0.58 -17.47
N ILE A 296 20.06 -0.46 -16.75
CA ILE A 296 19.31 -1.72 -16.65
C ILE A 296 18.74 -1.77 -15.23
N TYR A 297 17.43 -1.82 -15.12
CA TYR A 297 16.75 -2.04 -13.83
C TYR A 297 16.29 -3.50 -13.80
N PHE A 298 16.83 -4.27 -12.84
CA PHE A 298 16.41 -5.64 -12.56
C PHE A 298 15.44 -5.68 -11.39
#